data_AF-A0A1G5QP41-F1
#
_entry.id   AF-A0A1G5QP41-F1
#
_cell.length_a   1.000
_cell.length_b   1.000
_cell.length_c   1.000
_cell.angle_alpha   90.00
_cell.angle_beta   90.00
_cell.angle_gamma   90.00
#
_symmetry.space_group_name_H-M   'P 1'
#
loop_
_entity.id
_entity.type
_entity.pdbx_description
1 polymer ?
#
loop_
_entity_poly.entity_id
_entity_poly.type
_entity_poly.pdbx_seq_one_letter_code
_entity_poly.pdbx_strand_id
1 'polypeptide(L)' 'MLNNIGLPGLLLIAVVVLVLFGRGKISSLMGEVGKGITAFKKGVNDGTKELEDDKAEEVVDVTPDTEKDKA' A
#
# COMPACT_ATOMS: atom_id res chain seq x y z
N MET A 1 11.03 -11.29 36.24
CA MET A 1 12.37 -10.96 35.68
C MET A 1 12.45 -11.04 34.14
N LEU A 2 11.38 -11.43 33.43
CA LEU A 2 11.33 -11.49 31.95
C LEU A 2 10.75 -10.23 31.27
N ASN A 3 10.23 -9.27 32.05
CA ASN A 3 9.53 -8.08 31.52
C ASN A 3 10.45 -7.07 30.83
N ASN A 4 11.78 -7.28 30.88
CA ASN A 4 12.78 -6.45 30.22
C ASN A 4 13.28 -7.04 28.89
N ILE A 5 12.73 -8.16 28.40
CA ILE A 5 13.20 -8.82 27.17
C ILE A 5 12.48 -8.30 25.91
N GLY A 6 11.27 -7.74 26.03
CA GLY A 6 10.49 -7.30 24.87
C GLY A 6 11.19 -6.22 24.03
N LEU A 7 11.11 -4.96 24.48
CA LEU A 7 11.70 -3.83 23.77
C LEU A 7 13.25 -3.80 23.87
N PRO A 8 13.87 -4.02 25.05
CA PRO A 8 15.33 -3.99 25.18
C PRO A 8 16.03 -5.16 24.48
N GLY A 9 15.41 -6.35 24.47
CA GLY A 9 15.97 -7.52 23.78
C GLY A 9 15.96 -7.37 22.26
N LEU A 10 14.88 -6.79 21.71
CA LEU A 10 14.80 -6.49 20.27
C LEU A 10 15.85 -5.47 19.83
N LEU A 11 16.13 -4.45 20.66
CA LEU A 11 17.22 -3.50 20.42
C LEU A 11 18.59 -4.18 20.37
N LEU A 12 18.86 -5.11 21.29
CA LEU A 12 20.12 -5.86 21.30
C LEU A 12 20.28 -6.70 20.02
N ILE A 13 19.21 -7.38 19.60
CA ILE A 13 19.21 -8.14 18.34
C ILE A 13 19.46 -7.21 17.15
N ALA A 14 18.79 -6.06 17.10
CA ALA A 14 18.98 -5.07 16.02
C ALA A 14 20.43 -4.58 15.93
N VAL A 15 21.09 -4.33 17.07
CA VAL A 15 22.51 -3.95 17.11
C VAL A 15 23.41 -5.07 16.60
N VAL A 16 23.18 -6.32 17.02
CA VAL A 16 23.96 -7.48 16.53
C VAL A 16 23.83 -7.63 15.02
N VAL A 17 22.61 -7.55 14.50
CA VAL A 17 22.35 -7.60 13.05
C VAL A 17 23.04 -6.43 12.33
N LEU A 18 22.98 -5.22 12.88
CA LEU A 18 23.64 -4.05 12.32
C LEU A 18 25.17 -4.22 12.25
N VAL A 19 25.79 -4.86 13.25
CA VAL A 19 27.24 -5.12 13.26
C VAL A 19 27.61 -6.19 12.22
N LEU A 20 26.85 -7.27 12.11
CA LEU A 20 27.12 -8.36 11.15
C LEU A 20 26.93 -7.95 9.70
N PHE A 21 25.85 -7.21 9.42
CA PHE A 21 25.52 -6.78 8.06
C PHE A 21 26.11 -5.41 7.71
N GLY A 22 26.42 -4.57 8.69
CA GLY A 22 26.91 -3.21 8.50
C GLY A 22 25.82 -2.24 8.02
N ARG A 23 25.97 -0.96 8.39
CA ARG A 23 25.02 0.12 8.01
C ARG A 23 24.82 0.28 6.50
N GLY A 24 25.85 0.02 5.69
CA GLY A 24 25.81 0.20 4.24
C GLY A 24 24.90 -0.82 3.53
N LYS A 25 25.06 -2.12 3.84
CA LYS A 25 24.29 -3.19 3.18
C LYS A 25 22.81 -3.13 3.55
N ILE A 26 22.49 -2.84 4.81
CA ILE A 26 21.10 -2.69 5.26
C ILE A 26 20.41 -1.51 4.56
N SER A 27 21.10 -0.36 4.42
CA SER A 27 20.52 0.82 3.77
C SER A 27 20.23 0.58 2.28
N SER A 28 21.13 -0.09 1.55
CA SER A 28 20.91 -0.43 0.15
C SER A 28 19.73 -1.40 -0.03
N LEU A 29 19.67 -2.45 0.79
CA LEU A 29 18.57 -3.42 0.78
C LEU A 29 17.22 -2.78 1.13
N MET A 30 17.18 -1.93 2.15
CA MET A 30 15.95 -1.21 2.51
C MET A 30 15.50 -0.23 1.42
N GLY A 31 16.43 0.36 0.67
CA GLY A 31 16.11 1.19 -0.49
C GLY A 31 15.45 0.40 -1.62
N GLU A 32 15.97 -0.78 -1.94
CA GLU A 32 15.41 -1.67 -2.98
C GLU A 32 14.05 -2.24 -2.57
N VAL A 33 13.93 -2.72 -1.33
CA VAL A 33 12.66 -3.21 -0.77
C VAL A 33 11.63 -2.08 -0.68
N GLY A 34 12.03 -0.88 -0.25
CA GLY A 34 11.14 0.28 -0.16
C GLY A 34 10.58 0.71 -1.52
N LYS A 35 11.38 0.65 -2.59
CA LYS A 35 10.91 0.88 -3.95
C LYS A 35 9.88 -0.18 -4.37
N GLY A 36 10.13 -1.45 -4.07
CA GLY A 36 9.18 -2.55 -4.34
C GLY A 36 7.85 -2.37 -3.63
N ILE A 37 7.87 -2.06 -2.33
CA ILE A 37 6.65 -1.79 -1.54
C ILE A 37 5.91 -0.57 -2.08
N THR A 38 6.63 0.50 -2.47
CA THR A 38 6.02 1.72 -3.03
C THR A 38 5.35 1.44 -4.37
N ALA A 39 6.01 0.71 -5.26
CA ALA A 39 5.44 0.31 -6.55
C ALA A 39 4.22 -0.61 -6.38
N PHE A 40 4.29 -1.56 -5.43
CA PHE A 40 3.16 -2.42 -5.09
C PHE A 40 1.97 -1.61 -4.57
N LYS A 41 2.20 -0.71 -3.61
CA LYS A 41 1.15 0.17 -3.06
C LYS A 41 0.54 1.05 -4.15
N LYS A 42 1.36 1.59 -5.06
CA LYS A 42 0.88 2.38 -6.19
C LYS A 42 0.02 1.54 -7.13
N GLY A 43 0.49 0.35 -7.54
CA GLY A 43 -0.27 -0.54 -8.41
C GLY A 43 -1.61 -0.99 -7.81
N VAL A 44 -1.67 -1.25 -6.51
CA VAL A 44 -2.93 -1.56 -5.82
C VAL A 44 -3.88 -0.36 -5.83
N ASN A 45 -3.38 0.84 -5.51
CA ASN A 45 -4.20 2.06 -5.49
C ASN A 45 -4.69 2.47 -6.88
N ASP A 46 -3.85 2.35 -7.90
CA ASP A 46 -4.20 2.66 -9.28
C ASP A 46 -5.23 1.65 -9.78
N GLY A 47 -5.06 0.36 -9.48
CA GLY A 47 -6.07 -0.68 -9.79
C GLY A 47 -7.40 -0.47 -9.07
N THR A 48 -7.40 -0.03 -7.80
CA THR A 48 -8.65 0.32 -7.12
C THR A 48 -9.32 1.55 -7.73
N LYS A 49 -8.55 2.55 -8.18
CA LYS A 49 -9.10 3.75 -8.82
C LYS A 49 -9.67 3.46 -10.21
N GLU A 50 -9.01 2.62 -11.00
CA GLU A 50 -9.49 2.19 -12.31
C GLU A 50 -10.85 1.48 -12.18
N LEU A 51 -11.00 0.63 -11.15
CA LEU A 51 -12.28 -0.02 -10.80
C LEU A 51 -13.37 0.95 -10.29
N GLU A 52 -12.99 2.12 -9.75
CA GLU A 52 -13.94 3.15 -9.29
C GLU A 52 -14.32 4.13 -10.42
N ASP A 53 -13.39 4.48 -11.31
CA ASP A 53 -13.63 5.33 -12.49
C ASP A 53 -14.42 4.56 -13.58
N ASP A 54 -14.13 3.28 -13.82
CA ASP A 54 -14.92 2.43 -14.74
C ASP A 54 -16.39 2.31 -14.28
N LYS A 55 -16.62 2.38 -12.97
CA LYS A 55 -17.96 2.33 -12.35
C LYS A 55 -18.67 3.69 -12.37
N ALA A 56 -17.94 4.78 -12.60
CA ALA A 56 -18.48 6.13 -12.79
C ALA A 56 -18.78 6.43 -14.26
N GLU A 57 -18.08 5.80 -15.22
CA GLU A 57 -18.37 5.91 -16.65
C GLU A 57 -19.54 5.02 -17.12
N GLU A 58 -19.87 3.91 -16.42
CA GLU A 58 -21.05 3.07 -16.72
C GLU A 58 -22.39 3.61 -16.16
N VAL A 59 -22.42 4.84 -15.63
CA VAL A 59 -23.67 5.57 -15.34
C VAL A 59 -23.86 6.70 -16.34
N VAL A 60 -23.74 6.40 -17.64
CA VAL A 60 -24.46 7.19 -18.65
C VAL A 60 -25.94 6.96 -18.38
N ASP A 61 -26.59 8.02 -17.92
CA ASP A 61 -28.03 8.13 -17.66
C ASP A 61 -28.83 7.61 -18.88
N VAL A 62 -29.33 6.37 -18.79
CA VAL A 62 -30.29 5.80 -19.75
C VAL A 62 -31.69 5.82 -19.13
N THR A 63 -32.11 6.99 -18.64
CA THR A 63 -33.54 7.27 -18.51
C THR A 63 -34.01 7.82 -19.86
N PRO A 64 -34.58 7.01 -20.77
CA PRO A 64 -35.14 7.56 -21.99
C PRO A 64 -36.28 8.50 -21.61
N ASP A 65 -36.15 9.78 -21.97
CA ASP A 65 -37.27 10.69 -22.18
C ASP A 65 -38.27 10.00 -23.12
N THR A 66 -39.26 9.33 -22.52
CA THR A 66 -40.40 8.75 -23.24
C THR A 66 -41.67 9.22 -22.56
N GLU A 67 -42.07 10.43 -22.97
CA GLU A 67 -43.42 10.75 -23.42
C GLU A 67 -44.57 10.05 -22.69
N LYS A 68 -45.26 10.81 -21.83
CA LYS A 68 -46.73 10.81 -21.81
C LYS A 68 -47.26 12.24 -21.66
N ASP A 69 -47.29 12.89 -22.80
CA ASP A 69 -48.45 13.63 -23.25
C ASP A 69 -49.68 12.69 -23.17
N LYS A 70 -50.43 12.73 -22.06
CA LYS A 70 -51.85 12.33 -21.93
C LYS A 70 -52.34 12.40 -20.48
N ALA A 71 -53.01 13.50 -20.14
CA ALA A 71 -54.36 13.57 -19.57
C ALA A 71 -54.67 14.99 -19.12
#